data_AF-A0A960JBU6-F1
#
_entry.id   AF-A0A960JBU6-F1
#
_cell.length_a   1.000
_cell.length_b   1.000
_cell.length_c   1.000
_cell.angle_alpha   90.00
_cell.angle_beta   90.00
_cell.angle_gamma   90.00
#
_symmetry.space_group_name_H-M   'P 1'
#
loop_
_entity.id
_entity.type
_entity.pdbx_description
1 polymer ?
#
loop_
_entity_poly.entity_id
_entity_poly.type
_entity_poly.pdbx_seq_one_letter_code
_entity_poly.pdbx_strand_id
1 'polypeptide(L)'
;MTIRIELSTPEEEAAFKAQAAAEGLTVEDWLKKIGRERLDAVRVEPTEPKRSLAQLLRESPLLGADLNLDRPKDYPRPVEIE
;
A
#
# COMPACT_ATOMS: atom_id res chain seq x y z
N MET A 1 15.36 -11.86 14.84
CA MET A 1 13.91 -11.62 14.77
C MET A 1 13.27 -12.95 14.39
N THR A 2 12.38 -13.48 15.23
CA THR A 2 11.85 -14.84 15.09
C THR A 2 10.38 -14.75 14.70
N ILE A 3 10.01 -15.37 13.58
CA ILE A 3 8.63 -15.40 13.09
C ILE A 3 8.07 -16.78 13.39
N ARG A 4 6.93 -16.85 14.09
CA ARG A 4 6.18 -18.10 14.27
C ARG A 4 5.03 -18.11 13.27
N ILE A 5 4.96 -19.16 12.47
CA ILE A 5 3.86 -19.42 11.54
C ILE A 5 3.13 -20.64 12.09
N GLU A 6 1.88 -20.45 12.49
CA GLU A 6 1.02 -21.56 12.89
C GLU A 6 0.31 -22.09 11.66
N LEU A 7 0.64 -23.32 11.27
CA LEU A 7 -0.04 -24.03 10.19
C LEU A 7 -1.24 -24.75 10.81
N SER A 8 -2.43 -24.48 10.27
CA SER A 8 -3.69 -24.95 10.87
C SER A 8 -4.02 -26.39 10.48
N THR A 9 -3.35 -26.92 9.46
CA THR A 9 -3.59 -28.29 8.98
C THR A 9 -2.28 -29.07 8.78
N PRO A 10 -2.25 -30.38 9.11
CA PRO A 10 -1.08 -31.22 8.91
C PRO A 10 -0.77 -31.50 7.43
N GLU A 11 -1.76 -31.34 6.55
CA GLU A 11 -1.58 -31.44 5.10
C GLU A 11 -0.71 -30.29 4.55
N GLU A 12 -0.86 -29.08 5.09
CA GLU A 12 -0.04 -27.93 4.71
C GLU A 12 1.42 -28.15 5.12
N GLU A 13 1.68 -28.67 6.32
CA GLU A 13 3.05 -29.00 6.73
C GLU A 13 3.74 -30.01 5.80
N ALA A 14 2.99 -31.03 5.37
CA ALA A 14 3.48 -32.04 4.45
C ALA A 14 3.75 -31.43 3.06
N ALA A 15 2.87 -30.56 2.57
CA ALA A 15 3.04 -29.85 1.31
C ALA A 15 4.28 -28.92 1.33
N PHE A 16 4.48 -28.17 2.42
CA PHE A 16 5.65 -27.30 2.60
C PHE A 16 6.95 -28.10 2.66
N LYS A 17 6.97 -29.23 3.40
CA LYS A 17 8.12 -30.13 3.45
C LYS A 17 8.41 -30.75 2.09
N ALA A 18 7.38 -31.16 1.35
CA ALA A 18 7.52 -31.71 0.01
C ALA A 18 8.09 -30.69 -0.99
N GLN A 19 7.62 -29.44 -0.95
CA GLN A 19 8.14 -28.37 -1.81
C GLN A 19 9.59 -28.01 -1.47
N ALA A 20 9.93 -27.88 -0.18
CA ALA A 20 11.32 -27.64 0.24
C ALA A 20 12.24 -28.80 -0.18
N ALA A 21 11.80 -30.05 -0.01
CA ALA A 21 12.54 -31.23 -0.42
C ALA A 21 12.71 -31.36 -1.93
N ALA A 22 11.70 -30.97 -2.73
CA ALA A 22 11.80 -30.94 -4.19
C ALA A 22 12.87 -29.95 -4.68
N GLU A 23 13.09 -28.88 -3.94
CA GLU A 23 14.16 -27.91 -4.21
C GLU A 23 15.49 -28.25 -3.51
N GLY A 24 15.55 -29.34 -2.74
CA GLY A 24 16.74 -29.75 -1.99
C GLY A 24 17.12 -28.79 -0.85
N LEU A 25 16.16 -27.97 -0.39
CA LEU A 25 16.37 -26.93 0.61
C LEU A 25 15.73 -27.31 1.95
N THR A 26 16.22 -26.70 3.03
CA THR A 26 15.50 -26.72 4.31
C THR A 26 14.24 -25.87 4.18
N VAL A 27 13.19 -26.19 4.96
CA VAL A 27 11.93 -25.43 4.94
C VAL A 27 12.17 -23.94 5.23
N GLU A 28 13.10 -23.63 6.14
CA GLU A 28 13.47 -22.25 6.45
C GLU A 28 14.15 -21.52 5.29
N ASP A 29 15.07 -22.18 4.58
CA ASP A 29 15.79 -21.56 3.47
C ASP A 29 14.90 -21.40 2.24
N TRP A 30 13.97 -22.34 2.03
CA TRP A 30 12.93 -22.24 1.02
C TRP A 30 11.98 -21.06 1.30
N LEU A 31 11.53 -20.88 2.55
CA LEU A 31 10.73 -19.72 2.95
C LEU A 31 11.48 -18.38 2.77
N LYS A 32 12.78 -18.34 3.11
CA LYS A 32 13.62 -17.15 2.87
C LYS A 32 13.74 -16.83 1.39
N LYS A 33 13.90 -17.84 0.53
CA LYS A 33 13.98 -17.69 -0.92
C LYS A 33 12.69 -17.11 -1.49
N ILE A 34 11.53 -17.71 -1.16
CA ILE A 34 10.22 -17.21 -1.58
C ILE A 34 9.96 -15.80 -1.07
N GLY A 35 10.33 -15.51 0.19
CA GLY A 35 10.20 -14.18 0.76
C GLY A 35 10.96 -13.13 -0.04
N ARG A 36 12.21 -13.42 -0.46
CA ARG A 36 13.00 -12.52 -1.30
C ARG A 36 12.41 -12.36 -2.69
N GLU A 37 12.06 -13.45 -3.36
CA GLU A 37 11.46 -13.42 -4.70
C GLU A 37 10.14 -12.62 -4.70
N ARG A 38 9.32 -12.78 -3.66
CA ARG A 38 8.07 -12.02 -3.48
C ARG A 38 8.33 -10.55 -3.16
N LEU A 39 9.35 -10.23 -2.35
CA LEU A 39 9.73 -8.83 -2.08
C LEU A 39 10.24 -8.14 -3.35
N ASP A 40 11.02 -8.82 -4.17
CA ASP A 40 11.51 -8.30 -5.45
C ASP A 40 10.36 -8.15 -6.47
N ALA A 41 9.35 -9.03 -6.41
CA ALA A 41 8.13 -8.93 -7.22
C ALA A 41 7.18 -7.83 -6.73
N VAL A 42 7.18 -7.50 -5.42
CA VAL A 42 6.50 -6.33 -4.85
C VAL A 42 7.42 -5.11 -4.99
N ARG A 43 7.91 -4.87 -6.21
CA ARG A 43 8.18 -3.50 -6.65
C ARG A 43 6.83 -2.80 -6.66
N VAL A 44 6.47 -2.26 -5.49
CA VAL A 44 5.46 -1.21 -5.36
C VAL A 44 5.82 -0.22 -6.46
N GLU A 45 4.98 -0.12 -7.49
CA GLU A 45 5.19 0.90 -8.50
C GLU A 45 5.39 2.22 -7.77
N PRO A 46 6.41 3.02 -8.14
CA PRO A 46 6.60 4.31 -7.50
C PRO A 46 5.28 5.05 -7.61
N THR A 47 4.58 5.18 -6.48
CA THR A 47 3.33 5.93 -6.42
C THR A 47 3.66 7.28 -7.01
N GLU A 48 2.93 7.67 -8.06
CA GLU A 48 3.22 8.92 -8.76
C GLU A 48 3.49 10.02 -7.73
N PRO A 49 4.58 10.80 -7.90
CA PRO A 49 4.91 11.82 -6.94
C PRO A 49 3.68 12.70 -6.74
N LYS A 50 3.27 12.89 -5.48
CA LYS A 50 2.08 13.69 -5.13
C LYS A 50 2.22 15.04 -5.82
N ARG A 51 1.39 15.29 -6.84
CA ARG A 51 1.42 16.55 -7.59
C ARG A 51 1.12 17.68 -6.63
N SER A 52 1.94 18.73 -6.69
CA SER A 52 1.67 19.93 -5.90
C SER A 52 0.41 20.64 -6.42
N LEU A 53 -0.28 21.38 -5.55
CA LEU A 53 -1.43 22.20 -5.96
C LEU A 53 -1.05 23.15 -7.11
N ALA A 54 0.16 23.72 -7.08
CA ALA A 54 0.68 24.57 -8.14
C ALA A 54 0.80 23.84 -9.49
N GLN A 55 1.17 22.56 -9.48
CA GLN A 55 1.26 21.74 -10.68
C GLN A 55 -0.14 21.42 -11.24
N LEU A 56 -1.09 21.10 -10.36
CA LEU A 56 -2.49 20.89 -10.76
C LEU A 56 -3.13 22.15 -11.36
N LEU A 57 -2.85 23.33 -10.80
CA LEU A 57 -3.36 24.60 -11.32
C LEU A 57 -2.74 24.99 -12.68
N ARG A 58 -1.50 24.58 -12.97
CA ARG A 58 -0.88 24.80 -14.29
C ARG A 58 -1.47 23.92 -15.38
N GLU A 59 -1.83 22.69 -15.02
CA GLU A 59 -2.46 21.72 -15.94
C GLU A 59 -3.98 21.93 -16.04
N SER A 60 -4.55 22.82 -15.21
CA SER A 60 -5.98 23.11 -15.16
C SER A 60 -6.43 24.08 -16.25
N PRO A 61 -7.66 23.96 -16.78
CA PRO A 61 -8.28 24.96 -17.65
C PRO A 61 -8.49 26.32 -16.98
N LEU A 62 -8.24 26.42 -15.67
CA LEU A 62 -8.28 27.66 -14.89
C LEU A 62 -6.95 28.43 -14.90
N LEU A 63 -5.94 27.98 -15.65
CA LEU A 63 -4.67 28.68 -15.77
C LEU A 63 -4.89 30.11 -16.32
N GLY A 64 -4.55 31.11 -15.52
CA GLY A 64 -4.77 32.52 -15.86
C GLY A 64 -6.15 33.07 -15.47
N ALA A 65 -7.00 32.28 -14.81
CA ALA A 65 -8.21 32.78 -14.18
C ALA A 65 -7.86 33.54 -12.90
N ASP A 66 -8.44 34.73 -12.72
CA ASP A 66 -8.34 35.50 -11.49
C ASP A 66 -9.26 34.88 -10.43
N LEU A 67 -8.76 33.85 -9.75
CA LEU A 67 -9.51 33.12 -8.73
C LEU A 67 -9.49 33.93 -7.44
N ASN A 68 -10.68 34.37 -7.00
CA ASN A 68 -10.82 34.86 -5.64
C ASN A 68 -10.75 33.67 -4.66
N LEU A 69 -9.64 33.57 -3.92
CA LEU A 69 -9.40 32.53 -2.91
C LEU A 69 -9.76 33.00 -1.49
N ASP A 70 -10.43 34.14 -1.34
CA ASP A 70 -10.86 34.66 -0.05
C ASP A 70 -11.79 33.64 0.62
N ARG A 71 -11.46 33.31 1.88
CA ARG A 71 -12.32 32.44 2.69
C ARG A 71 -13.67 33.15 2.88
N PRO A 72 -14.80 32.54 2.48
CA PRO A 72 -16.10 33.14 2.75
C PRO A 72 -16.32 33.24 4.26
N LYS A 73 -17.01 34.30 4.69
CA LYS A 73 -17.34 34.50 6.09
C LYS A 73 -18.20 33.34 6.57
N ASP A 74 -17.71 32.63 7.58
CA ASP A 74 -18.41 31.51 8.21
C ASP A 74 -19.59 32.09 9.00
N TYR A 75 -20.81 32.00 8.44
CA TYR A 75 -22.01 32.36 9.17
C TYR A 75 -22.50 31.14 9.95
N PRO A 76 -22.74 31.25 11.27
CA PRO A 76 -23.33 30.15 12.02
C PRO A 76 -24.67 29.78 11.40
N ARG A 77 -24.88 28.49 11.17
CA ARG A 77 -26.19 28.00 10.73
C ARG A 77 -27.18 28.19 11.89
N PRO A 78 -28.43 28.63 11.62
CA PRO A 78 -29.45 28.66 12.66
C PRO A 78 -29.66 27.22 13.16
N VAL A 79 -29.54 27.05 14.48
CA VAL A 79 -29.87 25.79 15.16
C VAL A 79 -31.23 26.02 15.81
N GLU A 80 -32.24 25.29 15.37
CA GLU A 80 -33.52 25.23 16.08
C GLU A 80 -33.29 24.36 17.32
N ILE A 81 -33.56 24.94 18.50
CA ILE A 81 -33.48 24.24 19.78
C ILE A 81 -34.90 23.78 20.08
N GLU A 82 -35.15 22.48 19.98
CA GLU A 82 -36.39 21.81 20.44
C GLU A 82 -36.28 21.38 21.90
#